data_AF-A0A0C3EHI2-F1
#
_entry.id   AF-A0A0C3EHI2-F1
#
_cell.length_a   1.000
_cell.length_b   1.000
_cell.length_c   1.000
_cell.angle_alpha   90.00
_cell.angle_beta   90.00
_cell.angle_gamma   90.00
#
_symmetry.space_group_name_H-M   'P 1'
#
loop_
_entity.id
_entity.type
_entity.pdbx_description
1 polymer ?
#
loop_
_entity_poly.entity_id
_entity_poly.type
_entity_poly.pdbx_seq_one_letter_code
_entity_poly.pdbx_strand_id
1 'polypeptide(L)'
;MAARSRMNPYNPNAGQATSIHPLPLSSTSSSQPPSPSSPSQRTLREHYVRTCHLFYPHIQARHDWDIVVLGCRSFKDGDFHAHSDSCLEHHLKDFPPERVKDGSARRQLMREATEFLDMRDTPTGAKPLPGEDDVHIRPIPNSDYSFRLWGKGLESKREYCLDFVHSATGQPVNSPFKYELWVVPSMNAPSWLPGAGMSRIYSLERSFGIPQEDILPGAEKFVLLEGTACLLVRPGMRSVRFEVPIRSPPNRDIGDVDEITFS
;
A
#
# COMPACT_ATOMS: atom_id res chain seq x y z
N MET A 1 -13.71 -43.28 33.83
CA MET A 1 -12.66 -42.53 34.55
C MET A 1 -12.16 -41.42 33.63
N ALA A 2 -12.35 -40.17 34.05
CA ALA A 2 -11.90 -38.97 33.38
C ALA A 2 -10.63 -38.44 34.05
N ALA A 3 -9.74 -37.80 33.28
CA ALA A 3 -8.99 -36.57 33.59
C ALA A 3 -7.67 -36.53 32.79
N ARG A 4 -7.58 -35.65 31.77
CA ARG A 4 -7.03 -34.27 31.80
C ARG A 4 -5.52 -34.22 31.48
N SER A 5 -5.21 -34.06 30.19
CA SER A 5 -3.96 -33.43 29.75
C SER A 5 -4.13 -31.91 29.78
N ARG A 6 -3.19 -31.22 30.42
CA ARG A 6 -3.22 -29.78 30.66
C ARG A 6 -2.93 -29.02 29.35
N MET A 7 -3.92 -28.27 28.88
CA MET A 7 -3.71 -27.16 27.96
C MET A 7 -2.95 -26.05 28.70
N ASN A 8 -1.81 -25.64 28.14
CA ASN A 8 -1.18 -24.37 28.48
C ASN A 8 -1.88 -23.28 27.63
N PRO A 9 -2.45 -22.22 28.23
CA PRO A 9 -3.08 -21.15 27.49
C PRO A 9 -2.01 -20.27 26.82
N TYR A 10 -2.20 -20.07 25.52
CA TYR A 10 -1.56 -19.07 24.69
C TYR A 10 -1.65 -17.70 25.38
N ASN A 11 -0.49 -17.07 25.62
CA ASN A 11 -0.35 -15.74 26.20
C ASN A 11 -0.31 -14.70 25.05
N PRO A 12 -1.32 -13.82 24.89
CA PRO A 12 -1.34 -12.85 23.80
C PRO A 12 -0.52 -11.58 24.08
N ASN A 13 0.27 -11.51 25.16
CA ASN A 13 1.10 -10.36 25.47
C ASN A 13 2.59 -10.71 25.38
N ALA A 14 3.10 -10.70 24.15
CA ALA A 14 4.51 -10.42 23.88
C ALA A 14 4.53 -9.27 22.87
N GLY A 15 4.58 -8.04 23.39
CA GLY A 15 4.78 -6.85 22.59
C GLY A 15 6.10 -6.97 21.83
N GLN A 16 6.01 -7.23 20.54
CA GLN A 16 7.12 -7.02 19.62
C GLN A 16 7.11 -5.55 19.24
N ALA A 17 8.20 -4.88 19.58
CA ALA A 17 8.58 -3.62 18.98
C ALA A 17 8.45 -3.73 17.47
N THR A 18 7.78 -2.75 16.87
CA THR A 18 7.61 -2.60 15.43
C THR A 18 8.97 -2.66 14.76
N SER A 19 9.27 -3.80 14.14
CA SER A 19 10.42 -3.99 13.27
C SER A 19 10.28 -3.03 12.09
N ILE A 20 11.23 -2.11 11.96
CA ILE A 20 11.40 -1.33 10.73
C ILE A 20 11.74 -2.37 9.66
N HIS A 21 10.82 -2.61 8.72
CA HIS A 21 11.10 -3.48 7.60
C HIS A 21 12.23 -2.84 6.78
N PRO A 22 13.24 -3.61 6.34
CA PRO A 22 14.25 -3.11 5.44
C PRO A 22 13.58 -2.57 4.17
N LEU A 23 14.13 -1.48 3.62
CA LEU A 23 13.75 -0.95 2.32
C LEU A 23 13.64 -2.13 1.32
N PRO A 24 12.57 -2.22 0.51
CA PRO A 24 12.42 -3.31 -0.45
C PRO A 24 13.52 -3.20 -1.51
N LEU A 25 14.63 -3.91 -1.28
CA LEU A 25 15.71 -4.10 -2.24
C LEU A 25 15.29 -5.21 -3.21
N SER A 26 14.76 -4.82 -4.37
CA SER A 26 14.72 -5.70 -5.54
C SER A 26 15.73 -5.21 -6.55
N SER A 27 16.95 -5.75 -6.47
CA SER A 27 18.01 -5.54 -7.44
C SER A 27 17.85 -6.51 -8.61
N THR A 28 17.19 -6.06 -9.67
CA THR A 28 17.37 -6.62 -11.02
C THR A 28 17.70 -5.46 -11.96
N SER A 29 19.01 -5.25 -12.15
CA SER A 29 19.53 -4.40 -13.21
C SER A 29 19.24 -5.07 -14.55
N SER A 30 18.10 -4.77 -15.16
CA SER A 30 17.85 -5.04 -16.58
C SER A 30 18.03 -3.74 -17.35
N SER A 31 19.11 -3.68 -18.12
CA SER A 31 19.40 -2.61 -19.06
C SER A 31 18.45 -2.72 -20.26
N GLN A 32 17.23 -2.18 -20.13
CA GLN A 32 16.39 -1.85 -21.27
C GLN A 32 16.46 -0.35 -21.55
N PRO A 33 16.46 0.06 -22.84
CA PRO A 33 16.40 1.46 -23.19
C PRO A 33 15.06 2.05 -22.70
N PRO A 34 15.04 3.34 -22.29
CA PRO A 34 13.82 3.96 -21.80
C PRO A 34 12.78 4.01 -22.91
N SER A 35 11.70 3.25 -22.74
CA SER A 35 10.45 3.47 -23.46
C SER A 35 10.05 4.94 -23.32
N PRO A 36 9.43 5.57 -24.34
CA PRO A 36 9.07 6.98 -24.29
C PRO A 36 8.20 7.23 -23.06
N SER A 37 8.80 7.88 -22.06
CA SER A 37 8.18 8.13 -20.77
C SER A 37 6.92 8.94 -21.00
N SER A 38 5.77 8.37 -20.62
CA SER A 38 4.56 9.17 -20.44
C SER A 38 4.93 10.33 -19.49
N PRO A 39 4.64 11.59 -19.82
CA PRO A 39 5.12 12.77 -19.09
C PRO A 39 4.52 12.95 -17.68
N SER A 40 4.01 11.89 -17.05
CA SER A 40 3.19 11.95 -15.83
C SER A 40 3.71 11.18 -14.63
N GLN A 41 4.88 10.50 -14.70
CA GLN A 41 5.42 9.81 -13.53
C GLN A 41 6.19 10.81 -12.64
N ARG A 42 5.56 11.18 -11.53
CA ARG A 42 6.14 12.02 -10.47
C ARG A 42 7.24 11.26 -9.74
N THR A 43 8.11 12.00 -9.06
CA THR A 43 9.11 11.40 -8.18
C THR A 43 8.48 10.97 -6.86
N LEU A 44 9.06 9.96 -6.20
CA LEU A 44 8.67 9.58 -4.84
C LEU A 44 8.80 10.74 -3.87
N ARG A 45 9.78 11.63 -4.09
CA ARG A 45 9.99 12.88 -3.37
C ARG A 45 8.73 13.74 -3.28
N GLU A 46 8.10 14.02 -4.42
CA GLU A 46 6.87 14.83 -4.47
C GLU A 46 5.76 14.21 -3.63
N HIS A 47 5.61 12.88 -3.71
CA HIS A 47 4.63 12.15 -2.93
C HIS A 47 4.92 12.23 -1.43
N TYR A 48 6.15 11.93 -1.02
CA TYR A 48 6.55 11.87 0.38
C TYR A 48 6.51 13.26 1.03
N VAL A 49 6.98 14.31 0.35
CA VAL A 49 6.90 15.69 0.86
C VAL A 49 5.45 16.12 1.07
N ARG A 50 4.54 15.77 0.15
CA ARG A 50 3.11 16.05 0.33
C ARG A 50 2.54 15.30 1.53
N THR A 51 2.89 14.03 1.70
CA THR A 51 2.51 13.21 2.85
C THR A 51 3.05 13.82 4.15
N CYS A 52 4.29 14.31 4.17
CA CYS A 52 4.86 15.01 5.32
C CYS A 52 4.04 16.25 5.68
N HIS A 53 3.72 17.12 4.73
CA HIS A 53 2.91 18.31 4.99
C HIS A 53 1.49 18.00 5.45
N LEU A 54 0.90 16.90 4.94
CA LEU A 54 -0.46 16.51 5.30
C LEU A 54 -0.54 16.00 6.74
N PHE A 55 0.42 15.15 7.16
CA PHE A 55 0.36 14.48 8.45
C PHE A 55 1.17 15.18 9.54
N TYR A 56 2.20 15.93 9.16
CA TYR A 56 3.15 16.57 10.05
C TYR A 56 3.42 18.03 9.62
N PRO A 57 2.39 18.88 9.49
CA PRO A 57 2.54 20.24 8.94
C PRO A 57 3.48 21.14 9.76
N HIS A 58 3.75 20.78 11.01
CA HIS A 58 4.59 21.53 11.95
C HIS A 58 6.04 21.03 11.99
N ILE A 59 6.38 19.95 11.28
CA ILE A 59 7.70 19.35 11.28
C ILE A 59 8.44 19.71 9.99
N GLN A 60 9.60 20.36 10.13
CA GLN A 60 10.46 20.66 9.01
C GLN A 60 11.55 19.58 8.88
N ALA A 61 11.52 18.82 7.80
CA ALA A 61 12.57 17.82 7.51
C ALA A 61 13.93 18.51 7.30
N ARG A 62 14.99 17.98 7.91
CA ARG A 62 16.37 18.51 7.77
C ARG A 62 17.03 18.08 6.46
N HIS A 63 16.70 16.89 5.99
CA HIS A 63 17.29 16.23 4.83
C HIS A 63 16.41 15.06 4.37
N ASP A 64 16.76 14.44 3.25
CA ASP A 64 16.00 13.36 2.60
C ASP A 64 15.66 12.18 3.52
N TRP A 65 16.57 11.82 4.43
CA TRP A 65 16.27 10.79 5.43
C TRP A 65 15.05 11.14 6.31
N ASP A 66 14.91 12.39 6.73
CA ASP A 66 13.76 12.81 7.54
C ASP A 66 12.46 12.73 6.72
N ILE A 67 12.52 13.03 5.41
CA ILE A 67 11.38 12.88 4.49
C ILE A 67 10.95 11.41 4.38
N VAL A 68 11.91 10.49 4.26
CA VAL A 68 11.64 9.04 4.23
C VAL A 68 10.99 8.60 5.54
N VAL A 69 11.55 8.93 6.69
CA VAL A 69 11.01 8.55 8.01
C VAL A 69 9.58 9.07 8.21
N LEU A 70 9.33 10.35 7.91
CA LEU A 70 7.99 10.94 8.00
C LEU A 70 7.01 10.28 7.01
N GLY A 71 7.44 10.03 5.78
CA GLY A 71 6.61 9.39 4.76
C GLY A 71 6.22 7.95 5.10
N CYS A 72 7.07 7.22 5.83
CA CYS A 72 6.76 5.89 6.37
C CYS A 72 5.73 5.92 7.53
N ARG A 73 5.38 7.10 8.05
CA ARG A 73 4.40 7.30 9.12
C ARG A 73 4.67 6.48 10.40
N SER A 74 5.93 6.22 10.72
CA SER A 74 6.33 5.53 11.96
C SER A 74 6.36 6.44 13.19
N PHE A 75 6.45 7.75 12.97
CA PHE A 75 6.46 8.76 14.04
C PHE A 75 5.05 9.02 14.57
N LYS A 76 4.89 9.07 15.90
CA LYS A 76 3.59 9.30 16.55
C LYS A 76 3.56 10.65 17.26
N ASP A 77 4.50 10.87 18.18
CA ASP A 77 4.59 12.07 19.01
C ASP A 77 6.02 12.29 19.54
N GLY A 78 6.25 13.47 20.14
CA GLY A 78 7.51 13.83 20.78
C GLY A 78 8.48 14.59 19.87
N ASP A 79 9.78 14.40 20.11
CA ASP A 79 10.84 15.00 19.29
C ASP A 79 11.11 14.13 18.06
N PHE A 80 10.62 14.60 16.91
CA PHE A 80 10.81 13.91 15.64
C PHE A 80 12.28 13.79 15.24
N HIS A 81 13.12 14.79 15.49
CA HIS A 81 14.51 14.73 15.07
C HIS A 81 15.26 13.68 15.89
N ALA A 82 15.00 13.59 17.20
CA ALA A 82 15.53 12.53 18.04
C ALA A 82 15.04 11.14 17.59
N HIS A 83 13.77 11.01 17.19
CA HIS A 83 13.23 9.75 16.64
C HIS A 83 13.91 9.37 15.32
N SER A 84 14.02 10.32 14.38
CA SER A 84 14.68 10.13 13.07
C SER A 84 16.14 9.73 13.23
N ASP A 85 16.86 10.38 14.16
CA ASP A 85 18.25 10.04 14.50
C ASP A 85 18.33 8.63 15.09
N SER A 86 17.42 8.24 15.98
CA SER A 86 17.36 6.87 16.51
C SER A 86 17.07 5.82 15.43
N CYS A 87 16.22 6.13 14.45
CA CYS A 87 15.99 5.25 13.31
C CYS A 87 17.26 5.09 12.47
N LEU A 88 17.98 6.18 12.22
CA LEU A 88 19.24 6.15 11.49
C LEU A 88 20.30 5.30 12.23
N GLU A 89 20.45 5.51 13.54
CA GLU A 89 21.36 4.73 14.38
C GLU A 89 21.00 3.23 14.43
N HIS A 90 19.72 2.89 14.30
CA HIS A 90 19.30 1.50 14.17
C HIS A 90 19.84 0.88 12.88
N HIS A 91 19.69 1.56 11.74
CA HIS A 91 20.21 1.08 10.44
C HIS A 91 21.73 1.05 10.37
N LEU A 92 22.43 1.94 11.08
CA LEU A 92 23.88 1.91 11.14
C LEU A 92 24.45 0.63 11.75
N LYS A 93 23.67 -0.12 12.55
CA LYS A 93 24.08 -1.42 13.11
C LYS A 93 24.27 -2.51 12.06
N ASP A 94 23.69 -2.33 10.87
CA ASP A 94 23.83 -3.27 9.75
C ASP A 94 25.17 -3.10 9.02
N PHE A 95 25.95 -2.06 9.36
CA PHE A 95 27.24 -1.76 8.74
C PHE A 95 28.42 -2.19 9.60
N PRO A 96 29.58 -2.53 8.99
CA PRO A 96 30.82 -2.76 9.73
C PRO A 96 31.20 -1.56 10.62
N PRO A 97 31.69 -1.78 11.85
CA PRO A 97 32.01 -0.69 12.80
C PRO A 97 32.96 0.38 12.24
N GLU A 98 33.94 -0.02 11.42
CA GLU A 98 34.88 0.91 10.79
C GLU A 98 34.18 1.91 9.86
N ARG A 99 33.15 1.44 9.12
CA ARG A 99 32.35 2.28 8.22
C ARG A 99 31.42 3.22 8.98
N VAL A 100 31.00 2.83 10.18
CA VAL A 100 30.25 3.71 11.09
C VAL A 100 31.19 4.79 11.62
N LYS A 101 32.38 4.41 12.09
CA LYS A 101 33.39 5.31 12.68
C LYS A 101 33.93 6.35 11.69
N ASP A 102 34.16 5.98 10.43
CA ASP A 102 34.61 6.91 9.38
C ASP A 102 33.47 7.72 8.71
N GLY A 103 32.23 7.48 9.15
CA GLY A 103 31.01 8.12 8.67
C GLY A 103 30.58 7.71 7.26
N SER A 104 31.25 6.75 6.61
CA SER A 104 30.90 6.29 5.26
C SER A 104 29.54 5.58 5.22
N ALA A 105 29.18 4.83 6.28
CA ALA A 105 27.87 4.20 6.40
C ALA A 105 26.74 5.26 6.44
N ARG A 106 26.91 6.32 7.24
CA ARG A 106 25.94 7.42 7.30
C ARG A 106 25.81 8.13 5.95
N ARG A 107 26.92 8.40 5.26
CA ARG A 107 26.89 9.00 3.91
C ARG A 107 26.21 8.09 2.88
N GLN A 108 26.37 6.77 3.00
CA GLN A 108 25.67 5.82 2.14
C GLN A 108 24.16 5.86 2.38
N LEU A 109 23.70 5.75 3.63
CA LEU A 109 22.25 5.81 3.95
C LEU A 109 21.60 7.12 3.48
N MET A 110 22.28 8.25 3.64
CA MET A 110 21.77 9.54 3.14
C MET A 110 21.64 9.55 1.61
N ARG A 111 22.61 8.96 0.90
CA ARG A 111 22.56 8.84 -0.57
C ARG A 111 21.43 7.91 -1.00
N GLU A 112 21.27 6.77 -0.35
CA GLU A 112 20.20 5.81 -0.64
C GLU A 112 18.82 6.44 -0.42
N ALA A 113 18.65 7.27 0.62
CA ALA A 113 17.42 8.03 0.82
C ALA A 113 17.15 9.02 -0.32
N THR A 114 18.18 9.73 -0.80
CA THR A 114 18.07 10.62 -1.96
C THR A 114 17.71 9.84 -3.23
N GLU A 115 18.44 8.76 -3.52
CA GLU A 115 18.20 7.91 -4.70
C GLU A 115 16.78 7.32 -4.68
N PHE A 116 16.32 6.85 -3.52
CA PHE A 116 14.96 6.37 -3.32
C PHE A 116 13.93 7.46 -3.61
N LEU A 117 14.07 8.66 -3.03
CA LEU A 117 13.12 9.76 -3.26
C LEU A 117 13.13 10.24 -4.73
N ASP A 118 14.26 10.12 -5.42
CA ASP A 118 14.38 10.53 -6.83
C ASP A 118 13.85 9.46 -7.81
N MET A 119 13.50 8.26 -7.33
CA MET A 119 12.83 7.24 -8.14
C MET A 119 11.51 7.78 -8.71
N ARG A 120 11.26 7.48 -9.99
CA ARG A 120 9.97 7.70 -10.65
C ARG A 120 9.12 6.46 -10.48
N ASP A 121 8.43 6.37 -9.36
CA ASP A 121 7.47 5.31 -9.06
C ASP A 121 6.23 5.91 -8.37
N THR A 122 5.12 5.19 -8.40
CA THR A 122 3.93 5.52 -7.62
C THR A 122 3.88 4.61 -6.39
N PRO A 123 3.89 5.17 -5.16
CA PRO A 123 3.65 4.40 -3.95
C PRO A 123 2.29 3.75 -3.99
N THR A 124 2.22 2.45 -3.67
CA THR A 124 0.95 1.75 -3.51
C THR A 124 0.13 2.48 -2.44
N GLY A 125 -1.11 2.82 -2.79
CA GLY A 125 -2.01 3.58 -1.94
C GLY A 125 -1.89 5.10 -2.05
N ALA A 126 -1.01 5.63 -2.88
CA ALA A 126 -1.00 7.06 -3.18
C ALA A 126 -2.37 7.50 -3.73
N LYS A 127 -3.09 8.40 -3.03
CA LYS A 127 -4.39 8.88 -3.51
C LYS A 127 -4.22 9.78 -4.74
N PRO A 128 -5.15 9.71 -5.70
CA PRO A 128 -5.04 10.45 -6.95
C PRO A 128 -5.11 11.96 -6.70
N LEU A 129 -4.48 12.74 -7.57
CA LEU A 129 -4.71 14.18 -7.61
C LEU A 129 -6.06 14.52 -8.27
N PRO A 130 -6.65 15.68 -7.91
CA PRO A 130 -7.79 16.20 -8.64
C PRO A 130 -7.49 16.28 -10.15
N GLY A 131 -8.34 15.66 -10.97
CA GLY A 131 -8.22 15.67 -12.43
C GLY A 131 -7.35 14.56 -13.03
N GLU A 132 -6.85 13.60 -12.24
CA GLU A 132 -6.23 12.39 -12.80
C GLU A 132 -7.26 11.53 -13.56
N ASP A 133 -6.83 10.96 -14.67
CA ASP A 133 -7.65 10.38 -15.74
C ASP A 133 -8.00 8.90 -15.55
N ASP A 134 -7.32 8.21 -14.64
CA ASP A 134 -7.54 6.80 -14.32
C ASP A 134 -8.50 6.58 -13.14
N VAL A 135 -9.14 7.65 -12.65
CA VAL A 135 -10.04 7.60 -11.50
C VAL A 135 -11.43 7.18 -11.94
N HIS A 136 -11.85 6.00 -11.49
CA HIS A 136 -13.18 5.46 -11.74
C HIS A 136 -14.05 5.57 -10.50
N ILE A 137 -15.17 6.29 -10.60
CA ILE A 137 -16.14 6.43 -9.50
C ILE A 137 -17.43 5.70 -9.85
N ARG A 138 -17.91 4.84 -8.96
CA ARG A 138 -19.14 4.07 -9.12
C ARG A 138 -20.03 4.15 -7.88
N PRO A 139 -21.31 4.55 -8.00
CA PRO A 139 -22.21 4.67 -6.86
C PRO A 139 -22.52 3.30 -6.25
N ILE A 140 -22.56 3.25 -4.92
CA ILE A 140 -23.02 2.07 -4.19
C ILE A 140 -24.56 2.10 -4.16
N PRO A 141 -25.27 1.06 -4.64
CA PRO A 141 -26.73 1.09 -4.70
C PRO A 141 -27.39 1.32 -3.33
N ASN A 142 -28.34 2.25 -3.24
CA ASN A 142 -29.04 2.62 -2.01
C ASN A 142 -28.09 3.14 -0.90
N SER A 143 -27.13 3.99 -1.28
CA SER A 143 -26.14 4.55 -0.37
C SER A 143 -25.73 5.96 -0.82
N ASP A 144 -25.38 6.82 0.12
CA ASP A 144 -24.83 8.17 -0.15
C ASP A 144 -23.36 8.14 -0.56
N TYR A 145 -22.78 6.94 -0.69
CA TYR A 145 -21.36 6.73 -0.95
C TYR A 145 -21.12 6.04 -2.30
N SER A 146 -19.95 6.28 -2.85
CA SER A 146 -19.45 5.67 -4.07
C SER A 146 -18.11 4.98 -3.80
N PHE A 147 -17.82 3.94 -4.57
CA PHE A 147 -16.47 3.45 -4.73
C PHE A 147 -15.69 4.42 -5.60
N ARG A 148 -14.44 4.70 -5.23
CA ARG A 148 -13.47 5.33 -6.11
C ARG A 148 -12.27 4.39 -6.25
N LEU A 149 -11.93 4.07 -7.49
CA LEU A 149 -10.86 3.13 -7.86
C LEU A 149 -9.85 3.86 -8.75
N TRP A 150 -8.56 3.64 -8.52
CA TRP A 150 -7.46 4.23 -9.30
C TRP A 150 -6.24 3.31 -9.30
N GLY A 151 -5.29 3.51 -10.21
CA GLY A 151 -4.09 2.68 -10.26
C GLY A 151 -3.00 3.15 -11.22
N LYS A 152 -2.99 4.42 -11.63
CA LYS A 152 -1.93 5.00 -12.47
C LYS A 152 -0.57 4.89 -11.80
N GLY A 153 0.39 4.33 -12.53
CA GLY A 153 1.72 4.02 -12.02
C GLY A 153 1.80 2.74 -11.19
N LEU A 154 0.71 1.98 -11.07
CA LEU A 154 0.68 0.66 -10.40
C LEU A 154 0.52 -0.49 -11.42
N GLU A 155 0.78 -0.25 -12.70
CA GLU A 155 0.62 -1.22 -13.78
C GLU A 155 1.58 -2.40 -13.63
N SER A 156 2.84 -2.14 -13.28
CA SER A 156 3.87 -3.16 -13.06
C SER A 156 3.52 -4.10 -11.90
N LYS A 157 2.79 -3.59 -10.89
CA LYS A 157 2.32 -4.34 -9.72
C LYS A 157 0.99 -5.05 -9.96
N ARG A 158 0.30 -4.73 -11.06
CA ARG A 158 -1.08 -5.17 -11.35
C ARG A 158 -2.04 -4.87 -10.19
N GLU A 159 -1.83 -3.72 -9.57
CA GLU A 159 -2.60 -3.24 -8.43
C GLU A 159 -3.53 -2.10 -8.83
N TYR A 160 -4.66 -2.05 -8.15
CA TYR A 160 -5.51 -0.88 -8.02
C TYR A 160 -5.69 -0.54 -6.54
N CYS A 161 -5.92 0.72 -6.25
CA CYS A 161 -6.33 1.18 -4.94
C CYS A 161 -7.80 1.58 -4.97
N LEU A 162 -8.49 1.32 -3.87
CA LEU A 162 -9.91 1.62 -3.68
C LEU A 162 -10.13 2.40 -2.39
N ASP A 163 -11.00 3.39 -2.42
CA ASP A 163 -11.56 4.02 -1.23
C ASP A 163 -13.06 4.34 -1.40
N PHE A 164 -13.65 4.85 -0.33
CA PHE A 164 -15.03 5.33 -0.32
C PHE A 164 -15.04 6.85 -0.41
N VAL A 165 -15.97 7.39 -1.18
CA VAL A 165 -16.22 8.84 -1.27
C VAL A 165 -17.70 9.13 -1.07
N HIS A 166 -18.03 10.31 -0.54
CA HIS A 166 -19.38 10.83 -0.61
C HIS A 166 -19.79 11.06 -2.07
N SER A 167 -20.92 10.50 -2.49
CA SER A 167 -21.38 10.58 -3.88
C SER A 167 -21.65 12.01 -4.34
N ALA A 168 -22.12 12.89 -3.44
CA ALA A 168 -22.45 14.27 -3.77
C ALA A 168 -21.22 15.18 -3.87
N THR A 169 -20.19 14.95 -3.05
CA THR A 169 -19.05 15.88 -2.91
C THR A 169 -17.74 15.32 -3.43
N GLY A 170 -17.66 14.01 -3.67
CA GLY A 170 -16.41 13.32 -3.99
C GLY A 170 -15.40 13.26 -2.83
N GLN A 171 -15.78 13.71 -1.63
CA GLN A 171 -14.87 13.74 -0.49
C GLN A 171 -14.59 12.32 0.03
N PRO A 172 -13.32 11.94 0.22
CA PRO A 172 -12.98 10.63 0.74
C PRO A 172 -13.44 10.47 2.18
N VAL A 173 -13.93 9.28 2.49
CA VAL A 173 -14.35 8.88 3.83
C VAL A 173 -13.71 7.54 4.18
N ASN A 174 -13.43 7.35 5.47
CA ASN A 174 -13.14 6.01 5.97
C ASN A 174 -14.44 5.22 5.97
N SER A 175 -14.34 3.88 5.91
CA SER A 175 -15.43 2.91 5.88
C SER A 175 -16.59 3.41 6.74
N PRO A 176 -17.62 4.00 6.13
CA PRO A 176 -18.53 4.90 6.86
C PRO A 176 -19.46 4.14 7.82
N PHE A 177 -19.39 2.80 7.83
CA PHE A 177 -20.21 1.88 8.60
C PHE A 177 -19.44 0.58 8.87
N LYS A 178 -20.12 -0.40 9.48
CA LYS A 178 -19.66 -1.80 9.60
C LYS A 178 -19.67 -2.54 8.24
N TYR A 179 -19.21 -1.88 7.18
CA TYR A 179 -19.02 -2.52 5.89
C TYR A 179 -17.81 -3.44 5.95
N GLU A 180 -17.90 -4.53 5.20
CA GLU A 180 -16.80 -5.47 5.07
C GLU A 180 -16.54 -5.71 3.60
N LEU A 181 -15.29 -5.56 3.20
CA LEU A 181 -14.85 -5.87 1.84
C LEU A 181 -14.22 -7.26 1.85
N TRP A 182 -14.60 -8.09 0.90
CA TRP A 182 -14.14 -9.47 0.79
C TRP A 182 -13.65 -9.76 -0.63
N VAL A 183 -12.56 -10.51 -0.75
CA VAL A 183 -12.22 -11.23 -1.99
C VAL A 183 -13.10 -12.46 -2.05
N VAL A 184 -13.70 -12.71 -3.21
CA VAL A 184 -14.52 -13.89 -3.47
C VAL A 184 -14.07 -14.56 -4.76
N PRO A 185 -14.33 -15.87 -4.94
CA PRO A 185 -14.04 -16.54 -6.20
C PRO A 185 -14.76 -15.87 -7.35
N SER A 186 -14.07 -15.72 -8.50
CA SER A 186 -14.73 -15.30 -9.75
C SER A 186 -15.86 -16.27 -10.10
N MET A 187 -16.95 -15.76 -10.70
CA MET A 187 -18.06 -16.63 -11.13
C MET A 187 -17.63 -17.59 -12.24
N ASN A 188 -16.57 -17.25 -12.96
CA ASN A 188 -16.01 -18.05 -14.04
C ASN A 188 -14.96 -19.05 -13.53
N ALA A 189 -14.58 -18.99 -12.24
CA ALA A 189 -13.66 -19.94 -11.64
C ALA A 189 -14.43 -21.21 -11.23
N PRO A 190 -13.92 -22.41 -11.55
CA PRO A 190 -14.54 -23.65 -11.12
C PRO A 190 -14.66 -23.72 -9.58
N SER A 191 -15.86 -24.01 -9.09
CA SER A 191 -16.20 -24.02 -7.65
C SER A 191 -15.46 -25.08 -6.83
N TRP A 192 -14.76 -26.00 -7.49
CA TRP A 192 -14.01 -27.08 -6.85
C TRP A 192 -12.53 -26.75 -6.59
N LEU A 193 -12.05 -25.57 -7.01
CA LEU A 193 -10.66 -25.15 -6.78
C LEU A 193 -10.37 -24.97 -5.28
N PRO A 194 -9.49 -25.81 -4.69
CA PRO A 194 -9.05 -25.63 -3.30
C PRO A 194 -8.32 -24.28 -3.17
N GLY A 195 -8.63 -23.51 -2.13
CA GLY A 195 -8.05 -22.17 -1.93
C GLY A 195 -8.86 -21.02 -2.54
N ALA A 196 -9.96 -21.30 -3.26
CA ALA A 196 -10.98 -20.32 -3.64
C ALA A 196 -11.86 -19.93 -2.43
N GLY A 197 -11.24 -19.66 -1.29
CA GLY A 197 -11.92 -19.21 -0.08
C GLY A 197 -12.29 -17.74 -0.17
N MET A 198 -13.39 -17.36 0.46
CA MET A 198 -13.69 -15.94 0.70
C MET A 198 -12.76 -15.43 1.79
N SER A 199 -12.06 -14.32 1.54
CA SER A 199 -11.17 -13.69 2.53
C SER A 199 -11.53 -12.23 2.70
N ARG A 200 -11.52 -11.76 3.95
CA ARG A 200 -11.77 -10.36 4.25
C ARG A 200 -10.56 -9.53 3.88
N ILE A 201 -10.79 -8.41 3.21
CA ILE A 201 -9.80 -7.39 2.89
C ILE A 201 -9.78 -6.37 4.02
N TYR A 202 -8.59 -6.08 4.52
CA TYR A 202 -8.35 -4.99 5.45
C TYR A 202 -7.78 -3.79 4.69
N SER A 203 -8.04 -2.60 5.21
CA SER A 203 -7.41 -1.40 4.68
C SER A 203 -5.89 -1.49 4.78
N LEU A 204 -5.19 -0.75 3.93
CA LEU A 204 -3.73 -0.71 3.92
C LEU A 204 -3.20 -0.28 5.29
N GLU A 205 -3.84 0.71 5.89
CA GLU A 205 -3.53 1.20 7.24
C GLU A 205 -3.58 0.09 8.29
N ARG A 206 -4.65 -0.72 8.29
CA ARG A 206 -4.80 -1.85 9.21
C ARG A 206 -3.78 -2.94 8.96
N SER A 207 -3.44 -3.18 7.70
CA SER A 207 -2.37 -4.12 7.33
C SER A 207 -1.01 -3.67 7.85
N PHE A 208 -0.80 -2.35 8.03
CA PHE A 208 0.36 -1.76 8.70
C PHE A 208 0.16 -1.55 10.22
N GLY A 209 -0.85 -2.18 10.82
CA GLY A 209 -1.06 -2.18 12.27
C GLY A 209 -1.69 -0.90 12.84
N ILE A 210 -2.22 -0.01 12.00
CA ILE A 210 -2.97 1.18 12.47
C ILE A 210 -4.40 0.74 12.83
N PRO A 211 -4.84 0.92 14.10
CA PRO A 211 -6.22 0.64 14.51
C PRO A 211 -7.24 1.47 13.70
N GLN A 212 -8.46 0.97 13.53
CA GLN A 212 -9.48 1.61 12.68
C GLN A 212 -9.81 3.04 13.15
N GLU A 213 -9.87 3.22 14.46
CA GLU A 213 -10.14 4.48 15.17
C GLU A 213 -9.02 5.51 15.00
N ASP A 214 -7.80 5.05 14.71
CA ASP A 214 -6.61 5.91 14.52
C ASP A 214 -6.39 6.23 13.03
N ILE A 215 -7.19 5.66 12.13
CA ILE A 215 -7.13 6.01 10.71
C ILE A 215 -7.72 7.41 10.55
N LEU A 216 -6.88 8.34 10.09
CA LEU A 216 -7.28 9.72 9.86
C LEU A 216 -8.47 9.81 8.89
N PRO A 217 -9.39 10.77 9.08
CA PRO A 217 -10.56 10.91 8.22
C PRO A 217 -10.21 10.99 6.73
N GLY A 218 -10.83 10.11 5.95
CA GLY A 218 -10.63 10.04 4.50
C GLY A 218 -9.25 9.50 4.08
N ALA A 219 -8.44 8.96 5.00
CA ALA A 219 -7.15 8.37 4.67
C ALA A 219 -7.26 6.90 4.26
N GLU A 220 -8.29 6.20 4.74
CA GLU A 220 -8.47 4.76 4.51
C GLU A 220 -8.48 4.43 3.02
N LYS A 221 -7.84 3.31 2.69
CA LYS A 221 -7.78 2.75 1.34
C LYS A 221 -7.50 1.25 1.37
N PHE A 222 -7.87 0.58 0.30
CA PHE A 222 -7.69 -0.85 0.09
C PHE A 222 -6.83 -1.07 -1.15
N VAL A 223 -6.02 -2.12 -1.15
CA VAL A 223 -5.22 -2.53 -2.31
C VAL A 223 -5.83 -3.79 -2.88
N LEU A 224 -6.10 -3.79 -4.18
CA LEU A 224 -6.77 -4.87 -4.90
C LEU A 224 -5.93 -5.25 -6.12
N LEU A 225 -5.86 -6.55 -6.42
CA LEU A 225 -5.22 -7.02 -7.66
C LEU A 225 -6.21 -7.00 -8.82
N GLU A 226 -5.68 -6.76 -10.03
CA GLU A 226 -6.45 -6.88 -11.28
C GLU A 226 -7.22 -8.21 -11.39
N GLY A 227 -8.47 -8.15 -11.87
CA GLY A 227 -9.32 -9.34 -12.05
C GLY A 227 -9.87 -9.92 -10.74
N THR A 228 -9.55 -9.34 -9.58
CA THR A 228 -10.08 -9.81 -8.31
C THR A 228 -11.58 -9.52 -8.22
N ALA A 229 -12.38 -10.56 -8.02
CA ALA A 229 -13.79 -10.41 -7.70
C ALA A 229 -13.95 -10.06 -6.21
N CYS A 230 -14.69 -8.99 -5.94
CA CYS A 230 -14.89 -8.45 -4.61
C CYS A 230 -16.37 -8.44 -4.22
N LEU A 231 -16.64 -8.56 -2.92
CA LEU A 231 -17.96 -8.47 -2.33
C LEU A 231 -17.95 -7.46 -1.17
N LEU A 232 -18.72 -6.39 -1.31
CA LEU A 232 -19.01 -5.46 -0.23
C LEU A 232 -20.24 -5.95 0.55
N VAL A 233 -20.02 -6.40 1.77
CA VAL A 233 -21.06 -6.80 2.71
C VAL A 233 -21.52 -5.58 3.50
N ARG A 234 -22.84 -5.38 3.56
CA ARG A 234 -23.46 -4.19 4.15
C ARG A 234 -24.59 -4.61 5.10
N PRO A 235 -24.50 -4.32 6.41
CA PRO A 235 -25.55 -4.72 7.35
C PRO A 235 -26.92 -4.17 6.96
N GLY A 236 -27.94 -5.04 6.97
CA GLY A 236 -29.31 -4.67 6.62
C GLY A 236 -29.55 -4.34 5.13
N MET A 237 -28.54 -4.51 4.26
CA MET A 237 -28.65 -4.24 2.83
C MET A 237 -28.14 -5.41 2.00
N ARG A 238 -28.53 -5.47 0.72
CA ARG A 238 -27.98 -6.46 -0.22
C ARG A 238 -26.48 -6.21 -0.43
N SER A 239 -25.68 -7.28 -0.43
CA SER A 239 -24.26 -7.19 -0.76
C SER A 239 -24.06 -6.72 -2.20
N VAL A 240 -22.94 -6.04 -2.46
CA VAL A 240 -22.57 -5.54 -3.79
C VAL A 240 -21.35 -6.29 -4.27
N ARG A 241 -21.45 -6.94 -5.43
CA ARG A 241 -20.34 -7.64 -6.08
C ARG A 241 -19.78 -6.77 -7.20
N PHE A 242 -18.47 -6.74 -7.34
CA PHE A 242 -17.78 -6.11 -8.46
C PHE A 242 -16.49 -6.85 -8.79
N GLU A 243 -15.88 -6.54 -9.93
CA GLU A 243 -14.60 -7.09 -10.36
C GLU A 243 -13.64 -5.95 -10.66
N VAL A 244 -12.39 -6.10 -10.21
CA VAL A 244 -11.35 -5.12 -10.49
C VAL A 244 -10.97 -5.21 -11.97
N PRO A 245 -10.96 -4.10 -12.72
CA PRO A 245 -10.60 -4.11 -14.14
C PRO A 245 -9.24 -4.76 -14.39
N ILE A 246 -9.11 -5.51 -15.48
CA ILE A 246 -7.84 -6.01 -15.98
C ILE A 246 -7.38 -5.03 -17.07
N ARG A 247 -6.23 -4.39 -16.89
CA ARG A 247 -5.63 -3.58 -17.95
C ARG A 247 -5.20 -4.52 -19.07
N SER A 248 -5.39 -4.10 -20.32
CA SER A 248 -4.85 -4.86 -21.45
C SER A 248 -3.34 -5.06 -21.21
N PRO A 249 -2.82 -6.28 -21.40
CA PRO A 249 -1.37 -6.48 -21.31
C PRO A 249 -0.71 -5.48 -22.27
N PRO A 250 0.40 -4.82 -21.87
CA PRO A 250 1.20 -4.09 -22.83
C PRO A 250 1.50 -5.07 -23.96
N ASN A 251 1.20 -4.70 -25.21
CA ASN A 251 1.24 -5.59 -26.37
C ASN A 251 2.53 -6.42 -26.28
N ARG A 252 2.41 -7.65 -25.78
CA ARG A 252 3.56 -8.53 -25.64
C ARG A 252 3.68 -9.07 -27.04
N ASP A 253 4.49 -8.41 -27.85
CA ASP A 253 5.04 -9.05 -29.02
C ASP A 253 5.93 -10.16 -28.49
N ILE A 254 5.33 -11.33 -28.21
CA ILE A 254 6.04 -12.51 -27.70
C ILE A 254 6.91 -13.11 -28.83
N GLY A 255 6.90 -12.48 -30.02
CA GLY A 255 7.51 -13.00 -31.23
C GLY A 255 6.69 -14.17 -31.78
N ASP A 256 7.29 -14.91 -32.70
CA ASP A 256 6.73 -16.13 -33.24
C ASP A 256 6.94 -17.26 -32.23
N VAL A 257 5.92 -17.54 -31.42
CA VAL A 257 5.91 -18.63 -30.44
C VAL A 257 4.78 -19.59 -30.73
N ASP A 258 5.09 -20.89 -30.63
CA ASP A 258 4.08 -21.94 -30.67
C ASP A 258 3.24 -21.88 -29.38
N GLU A 259 1.98 -21.46 -29.50
CA GLU A 259 1.02 -21.44 -28.40
C GLU A 259 0.28 -22.79 -28.32
N ILE A 260 0.37 -23.44 -27.16
CA ILE A 260 -0.40 -24.66 -26.89
C ILE A 260 -1.58 -24.28 -25.99
N THR A 261 -2.79 -24.34 -26.55
CA THR A 261 -4.03 -24.18 -25.79
C THR A 261 -4.60 -25.53 -25.40
N PHE A 262 -4.96 -25.69 -24.13
CA PHE A 262 -5.73 -26.85 -23.66
C PHE A 262 -7.21 -26.47 -23.68
N SER A 263 -7.96 -27.05 -24.62
CA SER A 263 -9.43 -26.91 -24.74
C SER A 263 -10.18 -27.89 -23.85
#